data_AF-A0A6C7ULD5-F1
#
_entry.id   AF-A0A6C7ULD5-F1
#
_cell.length_a   1.000
_cell.length_b   1.000
_cell.length_c   1.000
_cell.angle_alpha   90.00
_cell.angle_beta   90.00
_cell.angle_gamma   90.00
#
_symmetry.space_group_name_H-M   'P 1'
#
loop_
_entity.id
_entity.type
_entity.pdbx_description
1 polymer ?
#
loop_
_entity_poly.entity_id
_entity_poly.type
_entity_poly.pdbx_seq_one_letter_code
_entity_poly.pdbx_strand_id
1 'polypeptide(L)'
;MNRSNFVQKQIAGIDFLESYVSYPLLVYQFNNNEFLSEIIIREKQRAIGIQGMLYFCFPVRLLKNINGERNFLGRCIQSKEKGYLEVNQNNINIFLEMLKIFGILSNNHRYDVLQIIEFILNNR
;
A
#
# COMPACT_ATOMS: atom_id res chain seq x y z
N MET A 1 4.57 -15.46 -6.25
CA MET A 1 3.21 -16.04 -6.36
C MET A 1 3.41 -17.52 -6.58
N ASN A 2 2.86 -18.34 -5.70
CA ASN A 2 3.13 -19.78 -5.70
C ASN A 2 1.82 -20.54 -5.89
N ARG A 3 1.88 -21.67 -6.60
CA ARG A 3 0.76 -22.62 -6.74
C ARG A 3 1.17 -23.92 -6.06
N SER A 4 0.31 -24.46 -5.21
CA SER A 4 0.59 -25.73 -4.53
C SER A 4 0.30 -26.92 -5.45
N ASN A 5 0.82 -28.09 -5.07
CA ASN A 5 0.42 -29.35 -5.68
C ASN A 5 -1.09 -29.60 -5.50
N PHE A 6 -1.65 -30.44 -6.36
CA PHE A 6 -3.05 -30.85 -6.28
C PHE A 6 -3.28 -31.89 -5.18
N VAL A 7 -4.42 -31.79 -4.51
CA VAL A 7 -4.91 -32.74 -3.51
C VAL A 7 -6.35 -33.12 -3.85
N GLN A 8 -6.69 -34.41 -3.79
CA GLN A 8 -8.08 -34.84 -3.99
C GLN A 8 -8.97 -34.32 -2.85
N LYS A 9 -10.14 -33.79 -3.21
CA LYS A 9 -11.12 -33.26 -2.27
C LYS A 9 -12.53 -33.54 -2.75
N GLN A 10 -13.34 -34.14 -1.88
CA GLN A 10 -14.74 -34.39 -2.17
C GLN A 10 -15.63 -33.25 -1.64
N ILE A 11 -16.51 -32.74 -2.49
CA ILE A 11 -17.50 -31.71 -2.13
C ILE A 11 -18.86 -32.18 -2.66
N ALA A 12 -19.85 -32.34 -1.76
CA ALA A 12 -21.19 -32.82 -2.09
C ALA A 12 -21.22 -34.13 -2.90
N GLY A 13 -20.30 -35.07 -2.58
CA GLY A 13 -20.20 -36.37 -3.26
C GLY A 13 -19.50 -36.33 -4.63
N ILE A 14 -18.96 -35.18 -5.03
CA ILE A 14 -18.21 -35.00 -6.29
C ILE A 14 -16.73 -34.79 -5.95
N ASP A 15 -15.83 -35.51 -6.63
CA ASP A 15 -14.39 -35.42 -6.43
C ASP A 15 -13.77 -34.29 -7.26
N PHE A 16 -12.97 -33.45 -6.62
CA PHE A 16 -12.22 -32.34 -7.20
C PHE A 16 -10.71 -32.50 -6.94
N LEU A 17 -9.90 -31.81 -7.75
CA LEU A 17 -8.48 -31.57 -7.45
C LEU A 17 -8.33 -30.14 -6.93
N GLU A 18 -8.09 -30.01 -5.64
CA GLU A 18 -7.86 -28.73 -4.97
C GLU A 18 -6.38 -28.32 -5.08
N SER A 19 -6.13 -27.04 -5.33
CA SER A 19 -4.81 -26.41 -5.25
C SER A 19 -4.96 -24.97 -4.76
N TYR A 20 -3.94 -24.45 -4.11
CA TYR A 20 -3.92 -23.10 -3.53
C TYR A 20 -3.02 -22.16 -4.33
N VAL A 21 -3.50 -20.95 -4.54
CA VAL A 21 -2.73 -19.84 -5.09
C VAL A 21 -2.36 -18.89 -3.95
N SER A 22 -1.06 -18.74 -3.67
CA SER A 22 -0.55 -17.92 -2.58
C SER A 22 0.00 -16.57 -3.07
N TYR A 23 -0.48 -15.50 -2.45
CA TYR A 23 -0.09 -14.12 -2.73
C TYR A 23 0.75 -13.55 -1.58
N PRO A 24 1.99 -13.09 -1.85
CA PRO A 24 2.80 -12.44 -0.83
C PRO A 24 2.30 -11.02 -0.55
N LEU A 25 2.42 -10.64 0.73
CA LEU A 25 2.18 -9.30 1.26
C LEU A 25 3.46 -8.89 1.98
N LEU A 26 3.98 -7.70 1.68
CA LEU A 26 5.10 -7.12 2.41
C LEU A 26 4.58 -5.93 3.21
N VAL A 27 4.96 -5.84 4.48
CA VAL A 27 4.61 -4.73 5.34
C VAL A 27 5.89 -4.02 5.75
N TYR A 28 5.94 -2.70 5.53
CA TYR A 28 6.99 -1.83 6.02
C TYR A 28 6.40 -0.92 7.10
N GLN A 29 6.88 -1.10 8.32
CA GLN A 29 6.53 -0.25 9.46
C GLN A 29 7.48 0.95 9.47
N PHE A 30 6.94 2.16 9.41
CA PHE A 30 7.74 3.38 9.53
C PHE A 30 8.16 3.59 11.00
N ASN A 31 9.18 4.42 11.23
CA ASN A 31 9.67 4.75 12.58
C ASN A 31 8.57 5.26 13.53
N ASN A 32 7.50 5.84 12.96
CA ASN A 32 6.28 6.15 13.69
C ASN A 32 5.32 4.96 13.63
N ASN A 33 5.03 4.35 14.78
CA ASN A 33 4.19 3.15 14.89
C ASN A 33 2.74 3.33 14.38
N GLU A 34 2.29 4.56 14.15
CA GLU A 34 0.97 4.83 13.60
C GLU A 34 0.91 4.74 12.06
N PHE A 35 2.05 4.69 11.37
CA PHE A 35 2.10 4.66 9.92
C PHE A 35 2.74 3.37 9.44
N LEU A 36 2.15 2.74 8.44
CA LEU A 36 2.74 1.61 7.74
C LEU A 36 2.44 1.67 6.25
N SER A 37 3.24 0.98 5.46
CA SER A 37 2.93 0.74 4.05
C SER A 37 2.87 -0.75 3.76
N GLU A 38 1.91 -1.14 2.94
CA GLU A 38 1.69 -2.51 2.52
C GLU A 38 1.93 -2.63 1.02
N ILE A 39 2.67 -3.65 0.61
CA ILE A 39 2.86 -4.01 -0.80
C ILE A 39 2.14 -5.31 -1.05
N ILE A 40 1.02 -5.23 -1.75
CA ILE A 40 0.26 -6.40 -2.20
C ILE A 40 0.78 -6.83 -3.55
N ILE A 41 1.26 -8.08 -3.66
CA ILE A 41 1.76 -8.61 -4.93
C ILE A 41 0.66 -9.41 -5.63
N ARG A 42 0.31 -9.00 -6.85
CA ARG A 42 -0.73 -9.61 -7.69
C ARG A 42 -0.23 -9.84 -9.12
N GLU A 43 -0.97 -10.61 -9.90
CA GLU A 43 -0.72 -10.75 -11.34
C GLU A 43 -0.96 -9.42 -12.07
N LYS A 44 -0.21 -9.18 -13.13
CA LYS A 44 -0.50 -8.05 -14.03
C LYS A 44 -1.78 -8.32 -14.82
N GLN A 45 -2.64 -7.31 -14.94
CA GLN A 45 -3.77 -7.40 -15.85
C GLN A 45 -3.29 -7.31 -17.31
N ARG A 46 -3.65 -8.30 -18.13
CA ARG A 46 -3.34 -8.37 -19.57
C ARG A 46 -1.84 -8.31 -19.91
N ALA A 47 -0.96 -8.69 -18.99
CA ALA A 47 0.49 -8.77 -19.21
C ALA A 47 1.10 -9.94 -18.41
N ILE A 48 2.33 -10.31 -18.76
CA ILE A 48 3.07 -11.39 -18.07
C ILE A 48 3.77 -10.83 -16.83
N GLY A 49 3.73 -11.59 -15.73
CA GLY A 49 4.45 -11.32 -14.49
C GLY A 49 3.55 -10.81 -13.36
N ILE A 50 4.21 -10.31 -12.31
CA ILE A 50 3.58 -9.76 -11.11
C ILE A 50 3.74 -8.24 -11.05
N GLN A 51 2.88 -7.60 -10.28
CA GLN A 51 2.93 -6.20 -9.92
C GLN A 51 2.73 -6.06 -8.41
N GLY A 52 3.46 -5.12 -7.80
CA GLY A 52 3.28 -4.72 -6.42
C GLY A 52 2.45 -3.45 -6.34
N MET A 53 1.35 -3.48 -5.59
CA MET A 53 0.55 -2.31 -5.28
C MET A 53 0.92 -1.81 -3.88
N LEU A 54 1.39 -0.56 -3.79
CA LEU A 54 1.74 0.09 -2.54
C LEU A 54 0.51 0.79 -1.95
N TYR A 55 0.16 0.47 -0.71
CA TYR A 55 -0.87 1.13 0.09
C TYR A 55 -0.22 1.82 1.28
N PHE A 56 -0.63 3.06 1.56
CA PHE A 56 -0.20 3.82 2.73
C PHE A 56 -1.32 3.83 3.76
N CYS A 57 -1.05 3.28 4.94
CA CYS A 57 -2.05 3.01 5.97
C CYS A 57 -1.73 3.80 7.24
N PHE A 58 -2.77 4.37 7.85
CA PHE A 58 -2.68 5.06 9.13
C PHE A 58 -4.06 5.12 9.80
N PRO A 59 -4.13 5.26 11.14
CA PRO A 59 -5.40 5.37 11.86
C PRO A 59 -6.19 6.63 11.50
N VAL A 60 -7.50 6.47 11.29
CA VAL A 60 -8.44 7.56 10.98
C VAL A 60 -8.43 8.67 12.05
N ARG A 61 -8.14 8.34 13.32
CA ARG A 61 -8.02 9.30 14.43
C ARG A 61 -6.95 10.38 14.21
N LEU A 62 -5.98 10.16 13.33
CA LEU A 62 -4.93 11.13 13.04
C LEU A 62 -5.40 12.28 12.15
N LEU A 63 -6.49 12.07 11.41
CA LEU A 63 -7.06 13.05 10.48
C LEU A 63 -7.68 14.22 11.24
N LYS A 64 -7.50 15.42 10.68
CA LYS A 64 -8.21 16.63 11.08
C LYS A 64 -9.47 16.79 10.24
N ASN A 65 -10.53 17.35 10.83
CA ASN A 65 -11.71 17.79 10.10
C ASN A 65 -11.46 19.14 9.42
N ILE A 66 -12.48 19.72 8.78
CA ILE A 66 -12.38 21.03 8.10
C ILE A 66 -12.02 22.20 9.05
N ASN A 67 -12.33 22.07 10.34
CA ASN A 67 -12.01 23.04 11.38
C ASN A 67 -10.62 22.81 12.00
N GLY A 68 -9.87 21.80 11.54
CA GLY A 68 -8.55 21.46 12.07
C GLY A 68 -8.55 20.55 13.30
N GLU A 69 -9.70 20.01 13.71
CA GLU A 69 -9.85 19.22 14.93
C GLU A 69 -9.70 17.71 14.65
N ARG A 70 -9.08 16.97 15.57
CA ARG A 70 -8.95 15.50 15.49
C ARG A 70 -10.09 14.79 16.22
N ASN A 71 -11.31 14.98 15.75
CA ASN A 71 -12.52 14.47 16.41
C ASN A 71 -13.21 13.33 15.66
N PHE A 72 -12.51 12.62 14.77
CA PHE A 72 -13.08 11.46 14.05
C PHE A 72 -13.33 10.24 14.93
N LEU A 73 -12.66 10.13 16.09
CA LEU A 73 -12.86 9.01 17.00
C LEU A 73 -14.20 9.15 17.73
N GLY A 74 -14.99 8.07 17.76
CA GLY A 74 -16.27 8.05 18.48
C GLY A 74 -17.44 8.73 17.78
N ARG A 75 -17.29 9.11 16.50
CA ARG A 75 -18.38 9.65 15.68
C ARG A 75 -18.46 8.99 14.31
N CYS A 76 -19.63 9.07 13.68
CA CYS A 76 -19.80 8.67 12.30
C CYS A 76 -19.22 9.71 11.33
N ILE A 77 -18.61 9.23 10.25
CA ILE A 77 -18.16 10.07 9.13
C ILE A 77 -19.40 10.50 8.34
N GLN A 78 -19.50 11.80 8.05
CA GLN A 78 -20.63 12.37 7.34
C GLN A 78 -20.49 12.22 5.82
N SER A 79 -21.61 12.30 5.11
CA SER A 79 -21.60 12.25 3.65
C SER A 79 -20.73 13.36 3.07
N LYS A 80 -19.80 12.98 2.17
CA LYS A 80 -18.83 13.88 1.52
C LYS A 80 -17.86 14.60 2.48
N GLU A 81 -17.78 14.15 3.74
CA GLU A 81 -16.79 14.67 4.68
C GLU A 81 -15.36 14.34 4.22
N LYS A 82 -14.44 15.28 4.44
CA LYS A 82 -13.02 15.13 4.12
C LYS A 82 -12.21 15.04 5.41
N GLY A 83 -11.29 14.08 5.45
CA GLY A 83 -10.24 14.02 6.46
C GLY A 83 -8.94 14.60 5.92
N TYR A 84 -8.27 15.39 6.74
CA TYR A 84 -7.03 16.07 6.39
C TYR A 84 -5.87 15.46 7.17
N LEU A 85 -4.97 14.77 6.48
CA LEU A 85 -3.72 14.29 7.09
C LEU A 85 -2.74 15.46 7.17
N GLU A 86 -2.33 15.82 8.38
CA GLU A 86 -1.33 16.87 8.59
C GLU A 86 0.06 16.36 8.23
N VAL A 87 0.72 17.01 7.27
CA VAL A 87 2.11 16.76 6.89
C VAL A 87 2.96 17.96 7.27
N ASN A 88 4.06 17.72 7.98
CA ASN A 88 4.99 18.74 8.44
C ASN A 88 6.41 18.16 8.58
N GLN A 89 7.36 18.98 9.03
CA GLN A 89 8.75 18.58 9.21
C GLN A 89 8.97 17.34 10.10
N ASN A 90 8.02 17.04 11.01
CA ASN A 90 8.14 15.90 11.93
C ASN A 90 7.79 14.57 11.27
N ASN A 91 7.04 14.57 10.16
CA ASN A 91 6.60 13.34 9.48
C ASN A 91 6.96 13.27 8.00
N ILE A 92 7.61 14.29 7.45
CA ILE A 92 8.00 14.33 6.03
C ILE A 92 8.90 13.15 5.62
N ASN A 93 9.74 12.65 6.54
CA ASN A 93 10.63 11.51 6.28
C ASN A 93 9.88 10.23 5.91
N ILE A 94 8.64 10.04 6.38
CA ILE A 94 7.78 8.90 6.00
C ILE A 94 7.57 8.90 4.48
N PHE A 95 7.29 10.07 3.89
CA PHE A 95 7.03 10.21 2.47
C PHE A 95 8.32 10.03 1.64
N LEU A 96 9.47 10.44 2.17
CA LEU A 96 10.78 10.19 1.54
C LEU A 96 11.14 8.69 1.54
N GLU A 97 10.89 8.00 2.65
CA GLU A 97 11.05 6.55 2.74
C GLU A 97 10.08 5.83 1.80
N MET A 98 8.82 6.29 1.72
CA MET A 98 7.83 5.75 0.80
C MET A 98 8.24 5.92 -0.67
N LEU A 99 8.84 7.06 -1.04
CA LEU A 99 9.38 7.28 -2.39
C LEU A 99 10.53 6.29 -2.69
N LYS A 100 11.41 6.04 -1.71
CA LYS A 100 12.47 5.04 -1.83
C LYS A 100 11.91 3.63 -1.99
N ILE A 101 10.87 3.27 -1.24
CA ILE A 101 10.17 1.97 -1.37
C ILE A 101 9.57 1.85 -2.78
N PHE A 102 8.94 2.90 -3.29
CA PHE A 102 8.38 2.91 -4.64
C PHE A 102 9.47 2.64 -5.70
N GLY A 103 10.65 3.25 -5.53
CA GLY A 103 11.80 3.08 -6.43
C GLY A 103 12.38 1.67 -6.48
N ILE A 104 12.04 0.77 -5.56
CA ILE A 104 12.48 -0.64 -5.60
C ILE A 104 11.38 -1.62 -6.06
N LEU A 105 10.18 -1.14 -6.37
CA LEU A 105 9.05 -2.00 -6.77
C LEU A 105 9.24 -2.62 -8.16
N SER A 106 9.86 -1.90 -9.10
CA SER A 106 10.19 -2.39 -10.44
C SER A 106 11.22 -1.48 -11.12
N ASN A 107 11.80 -1.92 -12.23
CA ASN A 107 12.73 -1.09 -13.02
C ASN A 107 12.07 0.20 -13.54
N ASN A 108 10.79 0.13 -13.94
CA ASN A 108 10.05 1.30 -14.40
C ASN A 108 9.85 2.29 -13.24
N HIS A 109 9.41 1.81 -12.07
CA HIS A 109 9.27 2.67 -10.90
C HIS A 109 10.61 3.27 -10.44
N ARG A 110 11.71 2.51 -10.54
CA ARG A 110 13.06 3.02 -10.27
C ARG A 110 13.39 4.20 -11.19
N TYR A 111 13.14 4.06 -12.49
CA TYR A 111 13.35 5.12 -13.46
C TYR A 111 12.51 6.36 -13.13
N ASP A 112 11.19 6.17 -12.93
CA ASP A 112 10.27 7.26 -12.62
C ASP A 112 10.68 8.04 -11.37
N VAL A 113 11.06 7.32 -10.30
CA VAL A 113 11.52 7.95 -9.04
C VAL A 113 12.81 8.74 -9.24
N LEU A 114 13.77 8.20 -10.00
CA LEU A 114 15.01 8.93 -10.30
C LEU A 114 14.74 10.21 -11.09
N GLN A 115 13.83 10.16 -12.07
CA GLN A 115 13.42 11.35 -12.83
C GLN A 115 12.72 12.40 -11.96
N ILE A 116 11.84 11.97 -11.04
CA ILE A 116 11.21 12.88 -10.06
C ILE A 116 12.27 13.55 -9.18
N ILE A 117 13.22 12.78 -8.65
CA ILE A 117 14.29 13.31 -7.79
C ILE A 117 15.17 14.29 -8.56
N GLU A 118 15.59 13.94 -9.77
CA GLU A 118 16.39 14.80 -10.65
C GLU A 118 15.66 16.12 -10.94
N PHE A 119 14.38 16.05 -11.29
CA PHE A 119 13.55 17.22 -11.51
C PHE A 119 13.48 18.11 -10.26
N ILE A 120 13.22 17.55 -9.07
CA ILE A 120 13.13 18.33 -7.83
C ILE A 120 14.46 18.99 -7.47
N LEU A 121 15.59 18.31 -7.70
CA LEU A 121 16.92 18.85 -7.40
C LEU A 121 17.35 19.95 -8.37
N ASN A 122 16.95 19.86 -9.64
CA ASN A 122 17.31 20.83 -10.68
C ASN A 122 16.36 22.04 -10.75
N ASN A 123 15.17 21.98 -10.15
CA ASN A 123 14.23 23.10 -10.04
C ASN A 123 14.31 23.83 -8.68
N ARG A 124 15.48 23.81 -8.06
CA ARG A 124 15.77 24.58 -6.84
C ARG A 124 16.30 25.97 -7.17
#